data_AF-A0AAD7MTA8-F1
#
_entry.id   AF-A0AAD7MTA8-F1
#
_cell.length_a   1.000
_cell.length_b   1.000
_cell.length_c   1.000
_cell.angle_alpha   90.00
_cell.angle_beta   90.00
_cell.angle_gamma   90.00
#
_symmetry.space_group_name_H-M   'P 1'
#
loop_
_entity.id
_entity.type
_entity.pdbx_description
1 polymer ?
#
loop_
_entity_poly.entity_id
_entity_poly.type
_entity_poly.pdbx_seq_one_letter_code
_entity_poly.pdbx_strand_id
1 'polypeptide(L)'
;QHGVTVHRSEYECAKCKSGFLTQTALEDHYRGKPSVVHPNCDRCGKGFLDQEHLVKHHDEAHPTTSCCGQKLYVDDLAEHYKGSANHPSCIVCGEGFLDDGTYDLHGAAEHPDSRCTDCKRQFSSIEDLMIHFAASPSHPKCSTCKLGFQNEDQFAYVGVRPH
;
A
#
# COMPACT_ATOMS: atom_id res chain seq x y z
N GLN A 1 -54.77 -25.94 28.55
CA GLN A 1 -53.52 -26.32 27.87
C GLN A 1 -52.85 -25.03 27.42
N HIS A 2 -51.88 -24.53 28.18
CA HIS A 2 -51.09 -23.38 27.75
C HIS A 2 -50.08 -23.88 26.73
N GLY A 3 -50.39 -23.69 25.45
CA GLY A 3 -49.43 -23.93 24.37
C GLY A 3 -48.26 -22.97 24.56
N VAL A 4 -47.14 -23.50 25.04
CA VAL A 4 -45.86 -22.81 24.93
C VAL A 4 -45.58 -22.77 23.44
N THR A 5 -45.79 -21.61 22.82
CA THR A 5 -45.21 -21.31 21.51
C THR A 5 -43.71 -21.39 21.69
N VAL A 6 -43.14 -22.55 21.34
CA VAL A 6 -41.69 -22.68 21.20
C VAL A 6 -41.31 -21.75 20.06
N HIS A 7 -40.80 -20.56 20.39
CA HIS A 7 -40.10 -19.74 19.42
C HIS A 7 -38.90 -20.56 18.96
N ARG A 8 -39.04 -21.22 17.81
CA ARG A 8 -37.97 -21.98 17.18
C ARG A 8 -36.92 -20.98 16.74
N SER A 9 -35.85 -20.86 17.53
CA SER A 9 -34.65 -20.16 17.09
C SER A 9 -34.05 -20.93 15.90
N GLU A 10 -33.84 -20.22 14.80
CA GLU A 10 -33.18 -20.80 13.62
C GLU A 10 -31.66 -20.84 13.78
N TYR A 11 -31.13 -19.96 14.64
CA TYR A 11 -29.70 -19.82 14.91
C TYR A 11 -29.44 -20.03 16.40
N GLU A 12 -28.42 -20.80 16.76
CA GLU A 12 -28.06 -21.06 18.16
C GLU A 12 -26.56 -20.84 18.37
N CYS A 13 -26.19 -20.18 19.47
CA CYS A 13 -24.80 -20.17 19.92
C CYS A 13 -24.44 -21.54 20.53
N ALA A 14 -23.54 -22.27 19.87
CA ALA A 14 -23.16 -23.62 20.31
C ALA A 14 -22.50 -23.66 21.71
N LYS A 15 -21.88 -22.55 22.16
CA LYS A 15 -21.20 -22.45 23.46
C LYS A 15 -22.16 -22.20 24.63
N CYS A 16 -23.06 -21.22 24.50
CA CYS A 16 -23.94 -20.80 25.60
C CYS A 16 -25.42 -21.19 25.41
N LYS A 17 -25.75 -21.87 24.30
CA LYS A 17 -27.09 -22.38 23.99
C LYS A 17 -28.18 -21.31 23.92
N SER A 18 -27.78 -20.06 23.66
CA SER A 18 -28.71 -18.96 23.40
C SER A 18 -29.22 -19.05 21.96
N GLY A 19 -30.54 -19.01 21.80
CA GLY A 19 -31.23 -19.04 20.51
C GLY A 19 -31.54 -17.65 19.98
N PHE A 20 -31.42 -17.49 18.66
CA PHE A 20 -31.64 -16.26 17.91
C PHE A 20 -32.52 -16.53 16.70
N LEU A 21 -33.32 -15.53 16.32
CA LEU A 21 -34.21 -15.62 15.16
C LEU A 21 -33.51 -15.27 13.84
N THR A 22 -32.36 -14.60 13.88
CA THR A 22 -31.62 -14.19 12.68
C THR A 22 -30.11 -14.39 12.87
N GLN A 23 -29.38 -14.54 11.76
CA GLN A 23 -27.92 -14.62 11.77
C GLN A 23 -27.29 -13.34 12.35
N THR A 24 -27.81 -12.16 12.00
CA THR A 24 -27.32 -10.88 12.51
C THR A 24 -27.43 -10.81 14.04
N ALA A 25 -28.54 -11.28 14.62
CA ALA A 25 -28.70 -11.29 16.08
C ALA A 25 -27.71 -12.24 16.77
N LEU A 26 -27.34 -13.34 16.12
CA LEU A 26 -26.27 -14.23 16.60
C LEU A 26 -24.88 -13.58 16.49
N GLU A 27 -24.59 -12.89 15.39
CA GLU A 27 -23.32 -12.17 15.21
C GLU A 27 -23.16 -11.02 16.23
N ASP A 28 -24.23 -10.27 16.49
CA ASP A 28 -24.25 -9.24 17.53
C ASP A 28 -24.09 -9.83 18.93
N HIS A 29 -24.64 -11.02 19.16
CA HIS A 29 -24.40 -11.76 20.39
C HIS A 29 -22.92 -12.10 20.57
N TYR A 30 -22.23 -12.59 19.53
CA TYR A 30 -20.79 -12.86 19.62
C TYR A 30 -20.01 -11.58 19.94
N ARG A 31 -20.31 -10.49 19.22
CA ARG A 31 -19.65 -9.19 19.42
C ARG A 31 -19.84 -8.63 20.82
N GLY A 32 -21.04 -8.75 21.39
CA GLY A 32 -21.41 -8.17 22.68
C GLY A 32 -20.93 -8.95 23.92
N LYS A 33 -20.37 -10.15 23.73
CA LYS A 33 -19.79 -10.94 24.83
C LYS A 33 -18.31 -10.62 25.01
N PRO A 34 -17.75 -10.85 26.21
CA PRO A 34 -16.31 -10.69 26.44
C PRO A 34 -15.51 -11.54 25.45
N SER A 35 -14.38 -11.02 24.97
CA SER A 35 -13.57 -11.68 23.93
C SER A 35 -13.02 -13.06 24.32
N VAL A 36 -12.94 -13.33 25.64
CA VAL A 36 -12.59 -14.65 26.19
C VAL A 36 -13.66 -15.71 25.93
N VAL A 37 -14.92 -15.30 25.72
CA VAL A 37 -16.06 -16.18 25.43
C VAL A 37 -16.20 -16.38 23.92
N HIS A 38 -16.22 -15.27 23.18
CA HIS A 38 -16.33 -15.22 21.73
C HIS A 38 -15.24 -14.31 21.18
N PRO A 39 -14.32 -14.78 20.32
CA PRO A 39 -13.26 -13.94 19.82
C PRO A 39 -13.78 -12.95 18.78
N ASN A 40 -13.17 -11.76 18.75
CA ASN A 40 -13.56 -10.67 17.86
C ASN A 40 -12.39 -10.32 16.94
N CYS A 41 -12.69 -9.94 15.71
CA CYS A 41 -11.70 -9.38 14.80
C CYS A 41 -11.29 -7.99 15.27
N ASP A 42 -9.99 -7.76 15.39
CA ASP A 42 -9.40 -6.48 15.79
C ASP A 42 -9.52 -5.41 14.70
N ARG A 43 -9.59 -5.82 13.42
CA ARG A 43 -9.68 -4.92 12.27
C ARG A 43 -11.08 -4.39 12.00
N CYS A 44 -12.12 -5.24 12.07
CA CYS A 44 -13.51 -4.85 11.77
C CYS A 44 -14.48 -5.00 12.94
N GLY A 45 -14.05 -5.52 14.09
CA GLY A 45 -14.90 -5.67 15.27
C GLY A 45 -16.00 -6.74 15.15
N LYS A 46 -15.98 -7.59 14.11
CA LYS A 46 -16.92 -8.72 13.98
C LYS A 46 -16.62 -9.78 15.04
N GLY A 47 -17.66 -10.31 15.71
CA GLY A 47 -17.52 -11.39 16.69
C GLY A 47 -17.73 -12.76 16.05
N PHE A 48 -17.07 -13.78 16.58
CA PHE A 48 -17.10 -15.15 16.04
C PHE A 48 -17.41 -16.18 17.13
N LEU A 49 -17.86 -17.35 16.70
CA LEU A 49 -18.13 -18.47 17.61
C LEU A 49 -16.85 -18.89 18.37
N ASP A 50 -15.75 -19.02 17.64
CA ASP A 50 -14.47 -19.53 18.11
C ASP A 50 -13.29 -18.97 17.28
N GLN A 51 -12.09 -19.37 17.67
CA GLN A 51 -10.85 -18.88 17.08
C GLN A 51 -10.65 -19.35 15.64
N GLU A 52 -11.15 -20.54 15.28
CA GLU A 52 -11.01 -21.09 13.93
C GLU A 52 -11.80 -20.25 12.92
N HIS A 53 -13.03 -19.88 13.26
CA HIS A 53 -13.85 -18.99 12.45
C HIS A 53 -13.24 -17.58 12.33
N LEU A 54 -12.62 -17.07 13.40
CA LEU A 54 -11.91 -15.79 13.35
C LEU A 54 -10.68 -15.85 12.43
N VAL A 55 -9.87 -16.90 12.52
CA VAL A 55 -8.67 -17.05 11.66
C VAL A 55 -9.08 -17.13 10.20
N LYS A 56 -10.09 -17.95 9.87
CA LYS A 56 -10.62 -18.04 8.50
C LYS A 56 -11.13 -16.69 7.99
N HIS A 57 -11.86 -15.93 8.83
CA HIS A 57 -12.30 -14.58 8.49
C HIS A 57 -11.11 -13.65 8.21
N HIS A 58 -10.04 -13.70 9.00
CA HIS A 58 -8.85 -12.88 8.75
C HIS A 58 -8.22 -13.18 7.39
N ASP A 59 -8.07 -14.45 7.04
CA ASP A 59 -7.45 -14.85 5.77
C ASP A 59 -8.29 -14.46 4.55
N GLU A 60 -9.62 -14.46 4.68
CA GLU A 60 -10.56 -14.13 3.60
C GLU A 60 -10.87 -12.62 3.49
N ALA A 61 -11.08 -11.94 4.62
CA ALA A 61 -11.58 -10.56 4.65
C ALA A 61 -10.50 -9.52 4.94
N HIS A 62 -9.38 -9.92 5.55
CA HIS A 62 -8.30 -9.03 5.94
C HIS A 62 -6.95 -9.60 5.51
N PRO A 63 -6.73 -9.77 4.20
CA PRO A 63 -5.50 -10.35 3.69
C PRO A 63 -4.29 -9.55 4.19
N THR A 64 -3.28 -10.29 4.61
CA THR A 64 -2.03 -9.73 5.11
C THR A 64 -0.85 -10.20 4.27
N THR A 65 0.17 -9.36 4.19
CA THR A 65 1.45 -9.69 3.58
C THR A 65 2.58 -9.37 4.54
N SER A 66 3.78 -9.87 4.23
CA SER A 66 4.99 -9.50 4.96
C SER A 66 5.85 -8.56 4.12
N CYS A 67 6.21 -7.41 4.68
CA CYS A 67 7.14 -6.47 4.07
C CYS A 67 8.05 -5.87 5.13
N CYS A 68 9.33 -5.66 4.83
CA CYS A 68 10.32 -5.11 5.76
C CYS A 68 10.40 -5.83 7.13
N GLY A 69 10.07 -7.13 7.18
CA GLY A 69 10.00 -7.89 8.44
C GLY A 69 8.74 -7.64 9.29
N GLN A 70 7.78 -6.87 8.78
CA GLN A 70 6.50 -6.59 9.42
C GLN A 70 5.36 -7.32 8.72
N LYS A 71 4.35 -7.76 9.48
CA LYS A 71 3.08 -8.24 8.93
C LYS A 71 2.14 -7.06 8.79
N LEU A 72 1.66 -6.82 7.58
CA LEU A 72 0.85 -5.65 7.21
C LEU A 72 -0.43 -6.10 6.52
N TYR A 73 -1.51 -5.34 6.68
CA TYR A 73 -2.71 -5.51 5.88
C TYR A 73 -2.46 -5.00 4.47
N VAL A 74 -3.02 -5.67 3.46
CA VAL A 74 -2.86 -5.28 2.06
C VAL A 74 -3.34 -3.84 1.81
N ASP A 75 -4.43 -3.43 2.44
CA ASP A 75 -4.98 -2.08 2.30
C ASP A 75 -4.10 -0.98 2.95
N ASP A 76 -3.19 -1.35 3.85
CA ASP A 76 -2.27 -0.42 4.51
C ASP A 76 -0.95 -0.28 3.71
N LEU A 77 -0.74 -1.06 2.64
CA LEU A 77 0.53 -1.10 1.91
C LEU A 77 0.89 0.22 1.23
N ALA A 78 -0.10 0.96 0.71
CA ALA A 78 0.15 2.24 0.04
C ALA A 78 0.80 3.25 0.99
N GLU A 79 0.25 3.37 2.20
CA GLU A 79 0.81 4.24 3.24
C GLU A 79 2.13 3.70 3.79
N HIS A 80 2.28 2.37 3.90
CA HIS A 80 3.55 1.75 4.27
C HIS A 80 4.67 2.11 3.28
N TYR A 81 4.45 1.96 1.97
CA TYR A 81 5.47 2.28 0.97
C TYR A 81 5.85 3.76 1.01
N LYS A 82 4.86 4.64 1.21
CA LYS A 82 5.06 6.09 1.28
C LYS A 82 5.89 6.52 2.49
N GLY A 83 5.71 5.87 3.64
CA GLY A 83 6.39 6.21 4.89
C GLY A 83 7.66 5.41 5.18
N SER A 84 7.96 4.37 4.40
CA SER A 84 9.06 3.45 4.67
C SER A 84 10.35 3.89 3.99
N ALA A 85 11.44 3.94 4.78
CA ALA A 85 12.78 4.18 4.24
C ALA A 85 13.33 3.02 3.38
N ASN A 86 12.68 1.85 3.40
CA ASN A 86 13.06 0.69 2.60
C ASN A 86 12.41 0.66 1.21
N HIS A 87 11.55 1.63 0.91
CA HIS A 87 10.78 1.70 -0.33
C HIS A 87 10.98 3.05 -1.02
N PRO A 88 11.04 3.07 -2.37
CA PRO A 88 11.14 4.33 -3.10
C PRO A 88 9.81 5.09 -3.06
N SER A 89 9.91 6.41 -2.97
CA SER A 89 8.77 7.33 -3.02
C SER A 89 8.99 8.40 -4.08
N CYS A 90 7.94 8.76 -4.80
CA CYS A 90 7.97 9.86 -5.75
C CYS A 90 8.08 11.20 -5.03
N ILE A 91 9.12 11.97 -5.32
CA ILE A 91 9.32 13.30 -4.73
C ILE A 91 8.36 14.35 -5.33
N VAL A 92 7.78 14.08 -6.50
CA VAL A 92 6.89 15.00 -7.21
C VAL A 92 5.46 14.93 -6.66
N CYS A 93 4.92 13.72 -6.47
CA CYS A 93 3.54 13.51 -6.02
C CYS A 93 3.41 12.89 -4.62
N GLY A 94 4.49 12.34 -4.07
CA GLY A 94 4.52 11.70 -2.75
C GLY A 94 3.96 10.27 -2.71
N GLU A 95 3.71 9.62 -3.84
CA GLU A 95 3.32 8.20 -3.86
C GLU A 95 4.49 7.29 -3.49
N GLY A 96 4.21 6.18 -2.78
CA GLY A 96 5.19 5.17 -2.40
C GLY A 96 5.04 3.90 -3.24
N PHE A 97 6.15 3.21 -3.49
CA PHE A 97 6.20 2.06 -4.39
C PHE A 97 6.82 0.84 -3.73
N LEU A 98 6.42 -0.35 -4.19
CA LEU A 98 6.95 -1.61 -3.67
C LEU A 98 8.45 -1.73 -3.90
N ASP A 99 8.92 -1.31 -5.08
CA ASP A 99 10.29 -1.50 -5.54
C ASP A 99 10.70 -0.41 -6.54
N ASP A 100 11.99 -0.40 -6.89
CA ASP A 100 12.53 0.53 -7.89
C ASP A 100 11.90 0.36 -9.28
N GLY A 101 11.39 -0.82 -9.63
CA GLY A 101 10.81 -1.07 -10.95
C GLY A 101 9.46 -0.39 -11.12
N THR A 102 8.57 -0.57 -10.15
CA THR A 102 7.25 0.08 -10.08
C THR A 102 7.39 1.60 -9.95
N TYR A 103 8.35 2.06 -9.15
CA TYR A 103 8.71 3.48 -9.07
C TYR A 103 9.18 4.07 -10.40
N ASP A 104 10.04 3.36 -11.13
CA ASP A 104 10.59 3.81 -12.40
C ASP A 104 9.51 3.90 -13.49
N LEU A 105 8.60 2.92 -13.53
CA LEU A 105 7.44 2.92 -14.43
C LEU A 105 6.49 4.09 -14.15
N HIS A 106 6.20 4.37 -12.88
CA HIS A 106 5.40 5.54 -12.51
C HIS A 106 6.05 6.84 -12.98
N GLY A 107 7.35 7.01 -12.72
CA GLY A 107 8.07 8.20 -13.17
C GLY A 107 8.07 8.36 -14.69
N ALA A 108 8.15 7.26 -15.44
CA ALA A 108 8.07 7.29 -16.89
C ALA A 108 6.69 7.74 -17.41
N ALA A 109 5.61 7.34 -16.73
CA ALA A 109 4.25 7.63 -17.15
C ALA A 109 3.76 9.02 -16.72
N GLU A 110 3.99 9.38 -15.46
CA GLU A 110 3.40 10.57 -14.84
C GLU A 110 4.37 11.75 -14.77
N HIS A 111 5.69 11.49 -14.73
CA HIS A 111 6.73 12.50 -14.54
C HIS A 111 7.90 12.36 -15.55
N PRO A 112 7.64 12.23 -16.87
CA PRO A 112 8.69 11.95 -17.85
C PRO A 112 9.74 13.07 -17.94
N ASP A 113 9.34 14.33 -17.75
CA ASP A 113 10.21 15.49 -17.93
C ASP A 113 11.07 15.81 -16.69
N SER A 114 10.74 15.26 -15.53
CA SER A 114 11.47 15.49 -14.27
C SER A 114 12.20 14.23 -13.77
N ARG A 115 12.52 13.31 -14.67
CA ARG A 115 13.24 12.06 -14.37
C ARG A 115 14.50 11.92 -15.21
N CYS A 116 15.55 11.40 -14.58
CA CYS A 116 16.75 10.92 -15.28
C CYS A 116 16.56 9.43 -15.63
N THR A 117 16.62 9.06 -16.91
CA THR A 117 16.46 7.65 -17.34
C THR A 117 17.61 6.74 -16.94
N ASP A 118 18.83 7.28 -16.90
CA ASP A 118 20.04 6.46 -16.68
C ASP A 118 20.21 6.13 -15.20
N CYS A 119 19.89 7.09 -14.33
CA CYS A 119 19.95 6.93 -12.88
C CYS A 119 18.60 6.53 -12.26
N LYS A 120 17.51 6.54 -13.04
CA LYS A 120 16.12 6.30 -12.61
C LYS A 120 15.60 7.23 -11.51
N ARG A 121 16.34 8.29 -11.20
CA ARG A 121 15.99 9.28 -10.18
C ARG A 121 14.97 10.27 -10.71
N GLN A 122 14.00 10.60 -9.88
CA GLN A 122 13.06 11.70 -10.11
C GLN A 122 13.48 12.95 -9.34
N PHE A 123 13.07 14.10 -9.87
CA PHE A 123 13.40 15.42 -9.36
C PHE A 123 12.12 16.25 -9.22
N SER A 124 12.10 17.17 -8.26
CA SER A 124 10.96 18.05 -8.00
C SER A 124 10.63 18.99 -9.16
N SER A 125 11.61 19.26 -10.03
CA SER A 125 11.45 20.12 -11.19
C SER A 125 12.44 19.78 -12.29
N ILE A 126 12.18 20.29 -13.50
CA ILE A 126 13.14 20.24 -14.62
C ILE A 126 14.45 20.97 -14.25
N GLU A 127 14.36 22.06 -13.50
CA GLU A 127 15.55 22.82 -13.05
C GLU A 127 16.45 21.94 -12.16
N ASP A 128 15.86 21.21 -11.22
CA ASP A 128 16.61 20.28 -10.35
C ASP A 128 17.25 19.14 -11.14
N LEU A 129 16.56 18.64 -12.18
CA LEU A 129 17.10 17.63 -13.10
C LEU A 129 18.30 18.19 -13.90
N MET A 130 18.22 19.44 -14.37
CA MET A 130 19.32 20.09 -15.08
C MET A 130 20.53 20.30 -14.18
N ILE A 131 20.31 20.69 -12.92
CA ILE A 131 21.36 20.78 -11.89
C ILE A 131 22.00 19.40 -11.67
N HIS A 132 21.20 18.34 -11.59
CA HIS A 132 21.71 16.96 -11.49
C HIS A 132 22.62 16.60 -12.65
N PHE A 133 22.22 16.88 -13.90
CA PHE A 133 23.08 16.61 -15.05
C PHE A 133 24.38 17.41 -15.01
N ALA A 134 24.34 18.68 -14.60
CA ALA A 134 25.52 19.53 -14.56
C ALA A 134 26.50 19.14 -13.43
N ALA A 135 25.98 18.66 -12.30
CA ALA A 135 26.75 18.30 -11.12
C ALA A 135 27.24 16.84 -11.13
N SER A 136 26.52 15.93 -11.80
CA SER A 136 26.83 14.51 -11.80
C SER A 136 28.08 14.19 -12.63
N PRO A 137 29.02 13.40 -12.11
CA PRO A 137 30.14 12.89 -12.90
C PRO A 137 29.73 11.83 -13.92
N SER A 138 28.53 11.26 -13.78
CA SER A 138 28.02 10.20 -14.65
C SER A 138 27.32 10.73 -15.90
N HIS A 139 27.15 12.04 -16.01
CA HIS A 139 26.45 12.70 -17.11
C HIS A 139 27.38 13.64 -17.89
N PRO A 140 27.27 13.69 -19.23
CA PRO A 140 28.08 14.59 -20.03
C PRO A 140 27.77 16.05 -19.72
N LYS A 141 28.81 16.89 -19.72
CA LYS A 141 28.69 18.32 -19.47
C LYS A 141 29.58 19.12 -20.40
N CYS A 142 29.08 20.28 -20.81
CA CYS A 142 29.85 21.21 -21.61
C CYS A 142 30.88 21.93 -20.73
N SER A 143 32.17 21.82 -21.09
CA SER A 143 33.23 22.55 -20.38
C SER A 143 33.13 24.06 -20.52
N THR A 144 32.48 24.56 -21.59
CA THR A 144 32.37 25.98 -21.92
C THR A 144 31.18 26.65 -21.23
N CYS A 145 29.95 26.15 -21.49
CA CYS A 145 28.73 26.75 -20.93
C CYS A 145 28.25 26.10 -19.63
N LYS A 146 28.91 25.03 -19.15
CA LYS A 146 28.59 24.30 -17.91
C LYS A 146 27.22 23.63 -17.86
N LEU A 147 26.48 23.60 -18.97
CA LEU A 147 25.25 22.82 -19.08
C LEU A 147 25.57 21.32 -19.02
N GLY A 148 24.78 20.59 -18.25
CA GLY A 148 24.77 19.13 -18.22
C GLY A 148 23.68 18.56 -19.11
N PHE A 149 23.89 17.33 -19.59
CA PHE A 149 23.01 16.62 -20.49
C PHE A 149 22.75 15.21 -19.97
N GLN A 150 21.62 14.63 -20.32
CA GLN A 150 21.27 13.30 -19.86
C GLN A 150 22.24 12.24 -20.37
N ASN A 151 22.56 12.29 -21.66
CA ASN A 151 23.42 11.32 -22.34
C ASN A 151 24.20 11.98 -23.48
N GLU A 152 25.14 11.22 -24.05
CA GLU A 152 26.01 11.70 -25.13
C GLU A 152 25.24 12.08 -26.39
N ASP A 153 24.11 11.41 -26.68
CA ASP A 153 23.28 11.72 -27.84
C ASP A 153 22.68 13.13 -27.75
N GLN A 154 22.13 13.48 -26.58
CA GLN A 154 21.63 14.83 -26.33
C GLN A 154 22.75 15.88 -26.36
N PHE A 155 23.93 15.55 -25.82
CA PHE A 155 25.08 16.46 -25.83
C PHE A 155 25.57 16.74 -27.26
N ALA A 156 25.72 15.68 -28.07
CA ALA A 156 26.16 15.76 -29.45
C ALA A 156 25.18 16.59 -30.31
N TYR A 157 23.87 16.40 -30.14
CA TYR A 157 22.86 17.14 -30.89
C TYR A 157 22.96 18.67 -30.71
N VAL A 158 23.19 19.12 -29.48
CA VAL A 158 23.33 20.56 -29.16
C VAL A 158 24.69 21.11 -29.60
N GLY A 159 25.76 20.32 -29.49
CA GLY A 159 27.11 20.73 -29.93
C GLY A 159 27.28 20.95 -31.44
N VAL A 160 26.35 20.48 -32.27
CA VAL A 160 26.38 20.64 -33.74
C VAL A 160 25.66 21.93 -34.19
N ARG A 161 24.88 22.59 -33.31
CA ARG A 161 24.24 23.87 -33.61
C ARG A 161 25.09 25.03 -33.06
N PRO A 162 25.52 25.99 -33.91
CA PRO A 162 26.19 27.17 -33.39
C PRO A 162 25.20 28.01 -32.55
N HIS A 163 25.64 28.37 -31.35
CA HIS A 163 24.99 29.34 -30.47
C HIS A 163 25.04 30.75 -31.03
#